data_AF-A2EHA3-F1
#
_entry.id   AF-A2EHA3-F1
#
_cell.length_a   1.000
_cell.length_b   1.000
_cell.length_c   1.000
_cell.angle_alpha   90.00
_cell.angle_beta   90.00
_cell.angle_gamma   90.00
#
_symmetry.space_group_name_H-M   'P 1'
#
loop_
_entity.id
_entity.type
_entity.pdbx_description
1 polymer ?
#
loop_
_entity_poly.entity_id
_entity_poly.type
_entity_poly.pdbx_seq_one_letter_code
_entity_poly.pdbx_strand_id
1 'polypeptide(L)'
;MFGMGGNSSQSLLEPSGGGSGYFGGGGASVVYGKHGSGAGGSSYVSGCDGCVSVSKDYSFENNNTFIGPVHYSGLSFKNIRMLSGSEQLPSFNVSMTNQYVTYEQGHLGDGAFKITLLEHFSICSLKLNLYCFSYFQFFLLNLPSIFLS
;
A
#
# COMPACT_ATOMS: atom_id res chain seq x y z
N MET A 1 -12.05 -4.44 16.23
CA MET A 1 -11.29 -3.16 16.23
C MET A 1 -9.82 -3.54 16.15
N PHE A 2 -9.09 -3.09 15.11
CA PHE A 2 -7.65 -3.31 15.02
C PHE A 2 -6.90 -2.22 15.76
N GLY A 3 -5.65 -2.48 16.12
CA GLY A 3 -4.71 -1.39 16.32
C GLY A 3 -4.85 -0.54 17.55
N MET A 4 -5.65 -0.95 18.53
CA MET A 4 -5.79 -0.18 19.76
C MET A 4 -4.51 -0.32 20.58
N GLY A 5 -3.85 0.81 20.85
CA GLY A 5 -2.72 0.87 21.76
C GLY A 5 -3.14 0.53 23.20
N GLY A 6 -2.22 -0.05 23.96
CA GLY A 6 -2.45 -0.42 25.35
C GLY A 6 -2.65 0.80 26.24
N ASN A 7 -3.60 0.70 27.18
CA ASN A 7 -3.79 1.73 28.19
C ASN A 7 -2.59 1.80 29.14
N SER A 8 -2.37 3.00 29.68
CA SER A 8 -1.44 3.23 30.79
C SER A 8 -2.09 2.84 32.12
N SER A 9 -1.28 2.50 33.13
CA SER A 9 -1.77 2.26 34.48
C SER A 9 -2.44 3.52 35.07
N GLN A 10 -3.51 3.38 35.86
CA GLN A 10 -4.23 4.51 36.49
C GLN A 10 -3.48 5.20 37.65
N SER A 11 -2.19 4.89 37.84
CA SER A 11 -1.37 5.44 38.92
C SER A 11 -0.91 6.87 38.62
N LEU A 12 -0.83 7.73 39.66
CA LEU A 12 -0.37 9.14 39.61
C LEU A 12 1.11 9.32 39.23
N LEU A 13 1.77 8.27 38.72
CA LEU A 13 3.20 8.20 38.47
C LEU A 13 3.42 8.03 36.96
N GLU A 14 3.32 9.15 36.24
CA GLU A 14 3.72 9.39 34.85
C GLU A 14 3.75 8.16 33.92
N PRO A 15 2.61 7.49 33.71
CA PRO A 15 2.56 6.30 32.88
C PRO A 15 2.27 6.69 31.42
N SER A 16 2.86 5.98 30.47
CA SER A 16 2.72 6.23 29.03
C SER A 16 1.80 5.19 28.38
N GLY A 17 0.91 5.62 27.49
CA GLY A 17 0.08 4.72 26.68
C GLY A 17 0.87 4.09 25.54
N GLY A 18 0.41 2.94 25.05
CA GLY A 18 0.98 2.28 23.88
C GLY A 18 0.55 2.95 22.58
N GLY A 19 1.40 2.87 21.55
CA GLY A 19 1.10 3.34 20.21
C GLY A 19 0.04 2.47 19.52
N SER A 20 -0.76 3.07 18.64
CA SER A 20 -1.68 2.34 17.77
C SER A 20 -0.94 1.76 16.56
N GLY A 21 -1.62 0.89 15.80
CA GLY A 21 -1.04 0.24 14.63
C GLY A 21 -2.00 -0.74 13.97
N TYR A 22 -1.49 -1.76 13.28
CA TYR A 22 -2.29 -2.94 12.93
C TYR A 22 -2.38 -3.87 14.14
N PHE A 23 -1.23 -4.13 14.76
CA PHE A 23 -1.11 -4.59 16.14
C PHE A 23 -0.77 -3.40 17.03
N GLY A 24 -1.57 -3.17 18.08
CA GLY A 24 -1.31 -2.09 19.05
C GLY A 24 -0.12 -2.42 19.95
N GLY A 25 0.67 -1.40 20.29
CA GLY A 25 1.76 -1.51 21.24
C GLY A 25 1.26 -1.55 22.68
N GLY A 26 2.03 -2.17 23.58
CA GLY A 26 1.72 -2.21 25.00
C GLY A 26 1.91 -0.85 25.69
N GLY A 27 1.01 -0.52 26.62
CA GLY A 27 1.19 0.62 27.52
C GLY A 27 2.17 0.31 28.65
N ALA A 28 2.69 1.36 29.28
CA ALA A 28 3.59 1.22 30.42
C ALA A 28 2.83 0.79 31.69
N SER A 29 3.49 -0.03 32.52
CA SER A 29 3.03 -0.39 33.86
C SER A 29 3.47 0.63 34.91
N VAL A 30 2.99 0.47 36.15
CA VAL A 30 3.32 1.36 37.28
C VAL A 30 4.83 1.40 37.50
N VAL A 31 5.37 2.62 37.52
CA VAL A 31 6.77 2.90 37.83
C VAL A 31 6.86 3.90 38.97
N TYR A 32 7.80 3.69 39.91
CA TYR A 32 8.02 4.60 41.05
C TYR A 32 9.29 5.42 40.83
N GLY A 33 9.14 6.75 40.81
CA GLY A 33 10.27 7.68 40.64
C GLY A 33 10.95 7.62 39.26
N LYS A 34 10.24 7.14 38.23
CA LYS A 34 10.68 7.04 36.83
C LYS A 34 9.49 7.30 35.90
N HIS A 35 9.76 7.68 34.66
CA HIS A 35 8.75 7.74 33.60
C HIS A 35 8.53 6.36 32.96
N GLY A 36 7.26 5.99 32.76
CA GLY A 36 6.91 4.81 32.00
C GLY A 36 7.04 5.07 30.50
N SER A 37 7.41 4.07 29.71
CA SER A 37 7.44 4.17 28.24
C SER A 37 6.50 3.14 27.64
N GLY A 38 5.59 3.60 26.77
CA GLY A 38 4.75 2.73 25.95
C GLY A 38 5.51 2.24 24.71
N ALA A 39 5.20 1.03 24.26
CA ALA A 39 5.70 0.50 23.01
C ALA A 39 4.92 1.06 21.82
N GLY A 40 5.58 1.20 20.66
CA GLY A 40 4.92 1.52 19.41
C GLY A 40 4.05 0.36 18.91
N GLY A 41 3.01 0.67 18.14
CA GLY A 41 2.27 -0.33 17.37
C GLY A 41 2.95 -0.65 16.04
N SER A 42 2.47 -1.68 15.35
CA SER A 42 3.05 -2.13 14.08
C SER A 42 2.40 -1.44 12.88
N SER A 43 3.18 -1.18 11.83
CA SER A 43 2.63 -0.89 10.50
C SER A 43 2.24 -2.18 9.78
N TYR A 44 1.31 -2.09 8.83
CA TYR A 44 0.86 -3.22 8.03
C TYR A 44 0.39 -2.76 6.65
N VAL A 45 0.74 -3.53 5.63
CA VAL A 45 0.25 -3.35 4.27
C VAL A 45 -0.22 -4.70 3.76
N SER A 46 -1.47 -4.81 3.32
CA SER A 46 -1.96 -6.10 2.84
C SER A 46 -1.16 -6.58 1.62
N GLY A 47 -0.59 -7.78 1.73
CA GLY A 47 0.27 -8.42 0.73
C GLY A 47 1.77 -8.19 0.94
N CYS A 48 2.23 -7.53 2.01
CA CYS A 48 3.67 -7.37 2.23
C CYS A 48 4.34 -8.67 2.70
N ASP A 49 5.59 -8.86 2.26
CA ASP A 49 6.40 -10.00 2.68
C ASP A 49 6.70 -9.95 4.18
N GLY A 50 6.56 -11.11 4.84
CA GLY A 50 6.76 -11.24 6.29
C GLY A 50 5.63 -10.65 7.14
N CYS A 51 4.61 -10.04 6.53
CA CYS A 51 3.45 -9.50 7.22
C CYS A 51 2.44 -10.58 7.54
N VAL A 52 1.67 -10.34 8.60
CA VAL A 52 0.64 -11.26 9.04
C VAL A 52 -0.65 -10.51 9.35
N SER A 53 -1.73 -10.96 8.73
CA SER A 53 -3.09 -10.51 8.96
C SER A 53 -3.77 -11.39 9.98
N VAL A 54 -4.66 -10.78 10.77
CA VAL A 54 -5.63 -11.52 11.56
C VAL A 54 -6.79 -12.00 10.68
N SER A 55 -7.38 -13.12 11.07
CA SER A 55 -8.64 -13.62 10.52
C SER A 55 -9.79 -12.66 10.75
N LYS A 56 -10.79 -12.69 9.87
CA LYS A 56 -12.07 -11.99 10.06
C LYS A 56 -12.77 -12.42 11.35
N ASP A 57 -12.61 -13.69 11.72
CA ASP A 57 -13.27 -14.32 12.86
C ASP A 57 -12.38 -14.28 14.12
N TYR A 58 -11.37 -13.40 14.14
CA TYR A 58 -10.48 -13.24 15.29
C TYR A 58 -11.27 -12.85 16.55
N SER A 59 -11.07 -13.62 17.61
CA SER A 59 -11.54 -13.28 18.96
C SER A 59 -10.46 -13.57 19.99
N PHE A 60 -10.53 -12.87 21.13
CA PHE A 60 -9.58 -13.02 22.22
C PHE A 60 -9.62 -14.43 22.85
N GLU A 61 -10.77 -15.11 22.76
CA GLU A 61 -10.96 -16.46 23.30
C GLU A 61 -10.50 -17.56 22.34
N ASN A 62 -10.52 -17.30 21.03
CA ASN A 62 -10.26 -18.32 20.01
C ASN A 62 -8.85 -18.22 19.43
N ASN A 63 -7.89 -18.06 20.36
CA ASN A 63 -6.46 -17.86 20.19
C ASN A 63 -5.94 -18.28 18.79
N ASN A 64 -5.75 -17.28 17.91
CA ASN A 64 -5.00 -17.32 16.66
C ASN A 64 -5.62 -18.07 15.46
N THR A 65 -6.23 -17.31 14.56
CA THR A 65 -6.08 -17.59 13.12
C THR A 65 -5.44 -16.40 12.44
N PHE A 66 -4.12 -16.42 12.39
CA PHE A 66 -3.37 -15.60 11.45
C PHE A 66 -3.52 -16.21 10.06
N ILE A 67 -3.87 -15.41 9.06
CA ILE A 67 -4.26 -15.90 7.72
C ILE A 67 -3.21 -15.61 6.64
N GLY A 68 -2.00 -15.26 7.05
CA GLY A 68 -0.91 -14.88 6.15
C GLY A 68 -0.93 -13.38 5.80
N PRO A 69 -0.25 -12.94 4.73
CA PRO A 69 0.04 -11.52 4.49
C PRO A 69 -1.12 -10.72 3.91
N VAL A 70 -2.17 -11.38 3.42
CA VAL A 70 -3.33 -10.72 2.81
C VAL A 70 -4.42 -10.53 3.85
N HIS A 71 -4.91 -9.29 3.94
CA HIS A 71 -6.01 -8.93 4.82
C HIS A 71 -7.27 -9.74 4.49
N TYR A 72 -8.09 -10.08 5.49
CA TYR A 72 -9.30 -10.89 5.26
C TYR A 72 -10.33 -10.24 4.32
N SER A 73 -10.15 -8.96 3.93
CA SER A 73 -10.91 -8.34 2.85
C SER A 73 -10.58 -8.91 1.47
N GLY A 74 -9.48 -9.66 1.33
CA GLY A 74 -8.99 -10.20 0.06
C GLY A 74 -8.27 -9.17 -0.82
N LEU A 75 -8.18 -7.90 -0.39
CA LEU A 75 -7.48 -6.84 -1.13
C LEU A 75 -6.01 -6.81 -0.76
N SER A 76 -5.11 -6.75 -1.73
CA SER A 76 -3.65 -6.65 -1.53
C SER A 76 -3.02 -5.61 -2.46
N PHE A 77 -1.98 -4.94 -1.97
CA PHE A 77 -1.14 -4.11 -2.82
C PHE A 77 -0.13 -4.98 -3.58
N LYS A 78 0.38 -4.46 -4.70
CA LYS A 78 1.48 -5.06 -5.47
C LYS A 78 2.69 -4.13 -5.42
N ASN A 79 3.88 -4.68 -5.65
CA ASN A 79 5.15 -3.93 -5.65
C ASN A 79 5.35 -3.14 -4.35
N ILE A 80 5.10 -3.80 -3.21
CA ILE A 80 5.18 -3.16 -1.90
C ILE A 80 6.64 -2.99 -1.50
N ARG A 81 6.98 -1.83 -0.97
CA ARG A 81 8.26 -1.56 -0.33
C ARG A 81 8.02 -0.93 1.04
N MET A 82 8.17 -1.71 2.09
CA MET A 82 8.23 -1.19 3.46
C MET A 82 9.69 -0.95 3.83
N LEU A 83 9.99 0.28 4.21
CA LEU A 83 11.33 0.70 4.62
C LEU A 83 11.31 0.96 6.12
N SER A 84 12.33 0.48 6.82
CA SER A 84 12.59 0.79 8.22
C SER A 84 13.03 2.25 8.38
N GLY A 85 12.90 2.81 9.59
CA GLY A 85 13.38 4.17 9.87
C GLY A 85 14.89 4.34 9.73
N SER A 86 15.65 3.23 9.70
CA SER A 86 17.09 3.19 9.42
C SER A 86 17.41 3.09 7.93
N GLU A 87 16.44 2.99 7.04
CA GLU A 87 16.66 2.96 5.60
C GLU A 87 16.55 4.35 4.96
N GLN A 88 17.19 4.49 3.81
CA GLN A 88 17.12 5.71 3.01
C GLN A 88 15.77 5.80 2.28
N LEU A 89 15.07 6.91 2.50
CA LEU A 89 13.80 7.25 1.86
C LEU A 89 14.05 8.16 0.65
N PRO A 90 13.28 8.00 -0.44
CA PRO A 90 13.32 8.95 -1.55
C PRO A 90 12.72 10.29 -1.11
N SER A 91 13.51 11.35 -1.22
CA SER A 91 13.09 12.72 -0.93
C SER A 91 12.53 13.37 -2.20
N PHE A 92 11.34 13.95 -2.10
CA PHE A 92 10.65 14.60 -3.22
C PHE A 92 10.59 16.11 -2.98
N ASN A 93 11.58 16.85 -3.49
CA ASN A 93 11.52 18.31 -3.48
C ASN A 93 10.67 18.82 -4.65
N VAL A 94 9.67 19.65 -4.36
CA VAL A 94 8.70 20.23 -5.31
C VAL A 94 9.33 21.02 -6.45
N SER A 95 10.62 21.38 -6.33
CA SER A 95 11.38 22.10 -7.36
C SER A 95 12.03 21.19 -8.42
N MET A 96 12.00 19.86 -8.27
CA MET A 96 12.68 18.89 -9.14
C MET A 96 11.71 18.00 -9.93
N THR A 97 10.72 18.60 -10.58
CA THR A 97 9.99 17.95 -11.68
C THR A 97 10.99 17.65 -12.81
N ASN A 98 11.54 16.43 -12.84
CA ASN A 98 12.45 15.84 -13.85
C ASN A 98 13.94 15.67 -13.50
N GLN A 99 14.33 15.72 -12.22
CA GLN A 99 15.72 15.36 -11.82
C GLN A 99 15.79 14.36 -10.66
N TYR A 100 16.97 13.72 -10.57
CA TYR A 100 17.35 12.63 -9.68
C TYR A 100 16.65 12.64 -8.31
N VAL A 101 16.08 11.49 -7.95
CA VAL A 101 15.57 11.25 -6.60
C VAL A 101 16.74 11.29 -5.63
N THR A 102 16.77 12.29 -4.74
CA THR A 102 17.70 12.30 -3.61
C THR A 102 17.18 11.38 -2.52
N TYR A 103 18.08 10.90 -1.67
CA TYR A 103 17.76 9.99 -0.59
C TYR A 103 18.08 10.62 0.75
N GLU A 104 17.17 10.49 1.71
CA GLU A 104 17.34 10.99 3.08
C GLU A 104 17.13 9.88 4.12
N GLN A 105 17.77 10.04 5.28
CA GLN A 105 17.82 9.02 6.32
C GLN A 105 16.61 9.16 7.24
N GLY A 106 15.47 8.56 6.87
CA GLY A 106 14.27 8.51 7.70
C GLY A 106 13.74 9.87 8.17
N HIS A 107 12.58 9.88 8.82
CA HIS A 107 12.09 11.03 9.57
C HIS A 107 11.67 10.56 10.96
N LEU A 108 12.28 11.12 12.01
CA LEU A 108 11.98 10.70 13.38
C LEU A 108 10.55 11.12 13.75
N GLY A 109 9.68 10.13 13.93
CA GLY A 109 8.28 10.37 14.31
C GLY A 109 7.33 10.62 13.12
N ASP A 110 7.85 10.77 11.90
CA ASP A 110 7.04 11.06 10.72
C ASP A 110 6.97 9.84 9.79
N GLY A 111 6.06 8.93 10.10
CA GLY A 111 5.72 7.84 9.18
C GLY A 111 4.94 8.37 7.97
N ALA A 112 5.36 8.00 6.76
CA ALA A 112 4.67 8.38 5.52
C ALA A 112 4.31 7.15 4.68
N PHE A 113 3.23 7.23 3.91
CA PHE A 113 2.88 6.23 2.91
C PHE A 113 2.56 6.91 1.57
N LYS A 114 2.97 6.27 0.47
CA LYS A 114 2.67 6.72 -0.90
C LYS A 114 2.03 5.58 -1.66
N ILE A 115 0.83 5.83 -2.19
CA ILE A 115 0.11 4.88 -3.04
C ILE A 115 0.11 5.44 -4.46
N THR A 116 0.44 4.58 -5.43
CA THR A 116 0.39 4.94 -6.85
C THR A 116 -0.57 3.99 -7.55
N LEU A 117 -1.55 4.57 -8.25
CA LEU A 117 -2.46 3.80 -9.08
C LEU A 117 -1.75 3.48 -10.41
N LEU A 118 -1.57 2.20 -10.69
CA LEU A 118 -1.08 1.74 -11.98
C LEU A 118 -2.29 1.37 -12.83
N GLU A 119 -2.64 2.21 -13.81
CA GLU A 119 -3.68 1.87 -14.78
C GLU A 119 -3.15 0.80 -15.73
N HIS A 120 -3.78 -0.37 -15.71
CA HIS A 120 -3.49 -1.43 -16.66
C HIS A 120 -4.34 -1.19 -17.91
N PHE A 121 -3.77 -0.47 -18.89
CA PHE A 121 -4.37 -0.42 -20.22
C PHE A 121 -4.19 -1.80 -20.87
N SER A 122 -5.20 -2.65 -20.76
CA SER A 122 -5.35 -3.77 -21.69
C SER A 122 -5.62 -3.18 -23.07
N ILE A 123 -4.56 -2.92 -23.82
CA ILE A 123 -4.67 -2.77 -25.27
C ILE A 123 -5.10 -4.16 -25.75
N CYS A 124 -6.41 -4.39 -25.85
CA CYS A 124 -6.92 -5.44 -26.70
C CYS A 124 -6.31 -5.15 -28.07
N SER A 125 -5.32 -5.96 -28.44
CA SER A 125 -4.70 -5.96 -29.75
C SER A 125 -5.73 -6.48 -30.73
N LEU A 126 -6.72 -5.64 -31.04
CA LEU A 126 -7.66 -5.89 -32.10
C LEU A 126 -6.89 -5.68 -33.42
N LYS A 127 -6.28 -6.76 -33.91
CA LYS A 127 -5.78 -6.94 -35.28
C LYS A 127 -6.90 -6.84 -36.33
N LEU A 128 -7.92 -6.01 -36.11
CA LEU A 128 -9.06 -5.81 -36.99
C LEU A 128 -9.12 -4.32 -37.32
N ASN A 129 -8.31 -3.86 -38.28
CA ASN A 129 -8.68 -2.76 -39.18
C ASN A 129 -7.66 -2.40 -40.28
N LEU A 130 -6.50 -3.05 -40.38
CA LEU A 130 -5.59 -2.83 -41.54
C LEU A 130 -5.90 -3.71 -42.75
N TYR A 131 -6.51 -4.90 -42.55
CA TYR A 131 -6.94 -5.74 -43.68
C TYR A 131 -8.25 -5.24 -44.33
N CYS A 132 -9.11 -4.54 -43.59
CA CYS A 132 -10.38 -4.02 -44.13
C CYS A 132 -10.16 -2.82 -45.07
N PHE A 133 -9.17 -1.97 -44.77
CA PHE A 133 -8.83 -0.83 -45.63
C PHE A 133 -8.14 -1.26 -46.93
N SER A 134 -7.32 -2.32 -46.89
CA SER A 134 -6.67 -2.88 -48.08
C SER A 134 -7.67 -3.45 -49.09
N TYR A 135 -8.71 -4.16 -48.63
CA TYR A 135 -9.73 -4.72 -49.53
C TYR A 135 -10.70 -3.67 -50.09
N PHE A 136 -11.03 -2.63 -49.33
CA PHE A 136 -11.89 -1.55 -49.80
C PHE A 136 -11.23 -0.75 -50.95
N GLN A 137 -9.91 -0.55 -50.88
CA GLN A 137 -9.15 0.13 -51.95
C GLN A 137 -9.09 -0.71 -53.24
N PHE A 138 -8.98 -2.05 -53.14
CA PHE A 138 -8.96 -2.93 -54.31
C PHE A 138 -10.32 -3.03 -55.02
N PHE A 139 -11.44 -2.94 -54.28
CA PHE A 139 -12.79 -3.02 -54.86
C PHE A 139 -13.17 -1.74 -55.63
N LEU A 140 -12.72 -0.56 -55.18
CA LEU A 140 -12.97 0.72 -55.86
C LEU A 140 -12.13 0.92 -57.14
N LEU A 141 -10.98 0.25 -57.26
CA LEU A 141 -10.11 0.32 -58.45
C LEU A 141 -10.52 -0.65 -59.58
N ASN A 142 -11.46 -1.57 -59.34
CA ASN A 142 -11.89 -2.59 -60.31
C ASN A 142 -13.34 -2.42 -60.83
N LEU A 143 -13.98 -1.26 -60.59
CA LEU A 143 -15.24 -0.94 -61.27
C LEU A 143 -14.94 -0.56 -62.74
N PRO A 144 -15.37 -1.34 -63.75
CA PRO A 144 -15.32 -0.86 -65.12
C PRO A 144 -16.24 0.36 -65.21
N SER A 145 -15.70 1.46 -65.73
CA SER A 145 -16.42 2.68 -66.06
C SER A 145 -17.54 2.37 -67.04
N ILE A 146 -18.75 2.15 -66.52
CA ILE A 146 -19.98 2.09 -67.29
C ILE A 146 -20.82 3.30 -66.86
N PHE A 147 -21.33 4.01 -67.86
CA PHE A 147 -22.16 5.23 -67.84
C PHE A 147 -21.43 6.57 -67.93
N LEU A 148 -21.03 6.90 -69.16
CA LEU A 148 -21.26 8.23 -69.76
C LEU A 148 -21.48 8.03 -71.28
N SER A 149 -22.75 7.92 -71.68
CA SER A 149 -23.26 8.20 -73.03
C SER A 149 -24.63 8.82 -72.90
#